data_AF-A0A660SDK1-F1
#
_entry.id   AF-A0A660SDK1-F1
#
_cell.length_a   1.000
_cell.length_b   1.000
_cell.length_c   1.000
_cell.angle_alpha   90.00
_cell.angle_beta   90.00
_cell.angle_gamma   90.00
#
_symmetry.space_group_name_H-M   'P 1'
#
loop_
_entity.id
_entity.type
_entity.pdbx_description
1 polymer ?
#
loop_
_entity_poly.entity_id
_entity_poly.type
_entity_poly.pdbx_seq_one_letter_code
_entity_poly.pdbx_strand_id
1 'polypeptide(L)' 'AENFNKPISCYLYPVRITSNNGYDAINYHRWNICKPALKKGKTTNIPLYVFLKKPLIKKYGEKWYNILVKQIEKR' A
#
# COMPACT_ATOMS: atom_id res chain seq x y z
N ALA A 1 -23.93 -10.09 -11.18
CA ALA A 1 -23.41 -10.19 -9.81
C ALA A 1 -22.76 -8.87 -9.45
N GLU A 2 -23.31 -8.17 -8.47
CA GLU A 2 -22.96 -6.80 -8.10
C GLU A 2 -21.46 -6.60 -7.93
N ASN A 3 -20.94 -5.53 -8.55
CA ASN A 3 -19.56 -5.06 -8.42
C ASN A 3 -19.28 -4.60 -6.99
N PHE A 4 -19.15 -5.53 -6.04
CA PHE A 4 -18.68 -5.23 -4.69
C PHE A 4 -17.19 -4.90 -4.75
N ASN A 5 -16.89 -3.68 -5.17
CA ASN A 5 -15.57 -3.11 -5.10
C ASN A 5 -15.22 -3.00 -3.62
N LYS A 6 -14.31 -3.85 -3.13
CA LYS A 6 -13.84 -3.76 -1.75
C LYS A 6 -13.41 -2.31 -1.46
N PRO A 7 -13.66 -1.80 -0.25
CA PRO A 7 -13.28 -0.44 0.10
C PRO A 7 -11.77 -0.26 -0.08
N ILE A 8 -11.37 0.95 -0.48
CA ILE A 8 -9.96 1.28 -0.74
C ILE A 8 -9.07 0.97 0.47
N SER A 9 -9.60 1.13 1.68
CA SER A 9 -8.94 0.80 2.95
C SER A 9 -8.63 -0.69 3.11
N CYS A 10 -9.51 -1.59 2.64
CA CYS A 10 -9.23 -3.03 2.63
C CYS A 10 -8.23 -3.40 1.52
N TYR A 11 -8.28 -2.71 0.39
CA TYR A 11 -7.38 -2.94 -0.73
C TYR A 11 -5.95 -2.46 -0.46
N LEU A 12 -5.79 -1.45 0.40
CA LEU A 12 -4.49 -0.93 0.82
C LEU A 12 -3.85 -1.77 1.94
N TYR A 13 -4.59 -2.67 2.59
CA TYR A 13 -4.03 -3.47 3.67
C TYR A 13 -2.82 -4.28 3.17
N PRO A 14 -1.67 -4.24 3.86
CA PRO A 14 -1.45 -3.87 5.27
C PRO A 14 -1.15 -2.40 5.56
N VAL A 15 -1.26 -1.50 4.58
CA VAL A 15 -1.10 -0.06 4.78
C VAL A 15 -2.41 0.58 5.25
N ARG A 16 -2.29 1.47 6.24
CA ARG A 16 -3.35 2.33 6.75
C ARG A 16 -3.00 3.78 6.46
N ILE A 17 -4.00 4.58 6.16
CA ILE A 17 -3.82 5.99 5.86
C ILE A 17 -4.58 6.79 6.91
N THR A 18 -3.87 7.71 7.55
CA THR A 18 -4.44 8.70 8.46
C THR A 18 -4.34 10.06 7.77
N SER A 19 -5.47 10.69 7.50
CA SER A 19 -5.51 12.00 6.85
C SER A 19 -5.42 13.09 7.92
N ASN A 20 -4.39 13.92 7.82
CA ASN A 20 -4.15 15.07 8.68
C ASN A 20 -4.33 16.36 7.86
N ASN A 21 -4.41 17.52 8.53
CA ASN A 21 -4.54 18.81 7.85
C ASN A 21 -3.28 19.10 7.01
N GLY A 22 -3.37 18.83 5.70
CA GLY A 22 -2.33 19.10 4.72
C GLY A 22 -1.53 17.89 4.23
N TYR A 23 -1.70 16.69 4.80
CA TYR A 23 -1.02 15.49 4.31
C TYR A 23 -1.69 14.17 4.75
N ASP A 24 -1.45 13.11 3.97
CA ASP A 24 -1.84 11.74 4.30
C ASP A 24 -0.65 10.98 4.90
N ALA A 25 -0.75 10.56 6.15
CA ALA A 25 0.23 9.69 6.80
C ALA A 25 -0.01 8.23 6.39
N ILE A 26 0.93 7.65 5.66
CA ILE A 26 0.87 6.28 5.15
C ILE A 26 1.64 5.35 6.09
N ASN A 27 0.93 4.55 6.89
CA ASN A 27 1.50 3.72 7.95
C ASN A 27 1.33 2.23 7.65
N TYR A 28 2.41 1.47 7.77
CA TYR A 28 2.34 0.01 7.69
C TYR A 28 1.82 -0.57 9.01
N HIS A 29 0.66 -1.24 8.96
CA HIS A 29 0.03 -1.84 10.14
C HIS A 29 0.71 -3.15 10.52
N ARG A 30 1.31 -3.17 11.71
CA ARG A 30 2.01 -4.33 12.28
C ARG A 30 1.23 -4.90 13.46
N TRP A 31 0.90 -6.18 13.37
CA TRP A 31 0.30 -6.95 14.47
C TRP A 31 0.66 -8.43 14.34
N ASN A 32 0.45 -9.18 15.42
CA ASN A 32 0.96 -10.55 15.57
C ASN A 32 0.44 -11.54 14.53
N ILE A 33 -0.77 -11.34 13.99
CA ILE A 33 -1.32 -12.24 12.98
C ILE A 33 -0.68 -12.07 11.60
N CYS A 34 0.11 -11.01 11.37
CA CYS A 34 0.85 -10.81 10.12
C CYS A 34 2.08 -11.73 9.97
N LYS A 35 2.48 -12.47 11.03
CA LYS A 35 3.70 -13.31 11.01
C LYS A 35 3.77 -14.27 9.79
N PRO A 36 2.70 -15.00 9.41
CA PRO A 36 2.73 -15.86 8.23
C PRO A 36 2.88 -15.09 6.91
N ALA A 37 2.18 -13.95 6.79
CA ALA A 37 2.25 -13.09 5.61
C ALA A 37 3.65 -12.46 5.44
N LEU A 38 4.29 -12.07 6.55
CA LEU A 38 5.67 -11.59 6.57
C LEU A 38 6.66 -12.66 6.13
N LYS A 39 6.49 -13.92 6.58
CA LYS A 39 7.32 -15.04 6.16
C LYS A 39 7.23 -15.24 4.64
N LYS A 40 6.02 -15.23 4.08
CA LYS A 40 5.80 -15.31 2.63
C LYS A 40 6.44 -14.13 1.90
N GLY A 41 6.22 -12.90 2.40
CA GLY A 41 6.77 -11.69 1.80
C GLY A 41 8.31 -11.68 1.74
N LYS A 42 8.98 -12.18 2.79
CA LYS A 42 10.45 -12.34 2.81
C LYS A 42 10.94 -13.29 1.72
N THR A 43 10.20 -14.36 1.43
CA THR A 43 10.55 -15.30 0.36
C THR A 43 10.34 -14.70 -1.03
N THR A 44 9.26 -13.93 -1.22
CA THR A 44 8.96 -13.33 -2.53
C THR A 44 9.81 -12.10 -2.85
N ASN A 45 10.39 -11.45 -1.83
CA ASN A 45 11.23 -10.26 -1.95
C ASN A 45 10.60 -9.11 -2.75
N ILE A 46 9.27 -8.98 -2.70
CA ILE A 46 8.53 -7.92 -3.40
C ILE A 46 8.38 -6.71 -2.46
N PRO A 47 8.81 -5.51 -2.88
CA PRO A 47 8.59 -4.30 -2.09
C PRO A 47 7.11 -3.97 -1.92
N LEU A 48 6.75 -3.41 -0.77
CA LEU A 48 5.35 -3.16 -0.41
C LEU A 48 4.65 -2.16 -1.36
N TYR A 49 5.36 -1.15 -1.86
CA TYR A 49 4.81 -0.18 -2.81
C TYR A 49 4.45 -0.84 -4.15
N VAL A 50 5.22 -1.85 -4.58
CA VAL A 50 4.95 -2.64 -5.80
C VAL A 50 3.71 -3.52 -5.58
N PHE A 51 3.64 -4.20 -4.44
CA PHE A 51 2.48 -5.01 -4.07
C PHE A 51 1.18 -4.20 -4.04
N LEU A 52 1.26 -2.95 -3.55
CA LEU A 52 0.13 -2.03 -3.44
C LEU A 52 -0.01 -1.08 -4.65
N LYS A 53 0.59 -1.38 -5.81
CA LYS A 53 0.53 -0.51 -6.99
C LYS A 53 -0.90 -0.14 -7.39
N LYS A 54 -1.77 -1.13 -7.60
CA LYS A 54 -3.17 -0.90 -8.01
C LYS A 54 -3.94 -0.02 -7.01
N PRO A 55 -3.96 -0.31 -5.70
CA PRO A 55 -4.70 0.53 -4.75
C PRO A 55 -4.07 1.91 -4.52
N LEU A 56 -2.75 2.05 -4.58
CA LEU A 56 -2.09 3.36 -4.49
C LEU A 56 -2.44 4.24 -5.70
N ILE A 57 -2.40 3.69 -6.91
CA ILE A 57 -2.82 4.41 -8.13
C ILE A 57 -4.31 4.79 -8.06
N LYS A 58 -5.16 3.89 -7.56
CA LYS A 58 -6.60 4.18 -7.41
C LYS A 58 -6.88 5.33 -6.42
N LYS A 59 -6.06 5.48 -5.37
CA LYS A 59 -6.24 6.54 -4.37
C LYS A 59 -5.58 7.87 -4.76
N TYR A 60 -4.32 7.84 -5.22
CA TYR A 60 -3.50 9.04 -5.44
C TYR A 60 -3.20 9.36 -6.91
N GLY A 61 -3.59 8.46 -7.82
CA GLY A 61 -3.31 8.59 -9.25
C GLY A 61 -1.93 8.06 -9.65
N GLU A 62 -1.78 7.83 -10.95
CA GLU A 62 -0.57 7.23 -11.53
C GLU A 62 0.65 8.16 -11.43
N LYS A 63 0.45 9.47 -11.63
CA LYS A 63 1.53 10.47 -11.51
C LYS A 63 2.17 10.42 -10.12
N TRP A 64 1.36 10.36 -9.07
CA TRP A 64 1.85 10.27 -7.69
C TRP A 64 2.62 8.97 -7.45
N TYR A 65 2.10 7.83 -7.92
CA TYR A 65 2.78 6.53 -7.79
C TYR A 65 4.15 6.54 -8.48
N ASN A 66 4.24 7.11 -9.68
CA ASN A 66 5.51 7.20 -10.41
C ASN A 66 6.53 8.10 -9.69
N ILE A 67 6.09 9.17 -9.02
CA ILE A 67 6.96 9.98 -8.17
C ILE A 67 7.46 9.16 -6.98
N LEU A 68 6.56 8.42 -6.30
CA LEU A 68 6.92 7.55 -5.17
C LEU A 68 7.99 6.53 -5.59
N VAL A 69 7.79 5.82 -6.70
CA VAL A 69 8.74 4.83 -7.22
C VAL A 69 10.09 5.46 -7.49
N LYS A 70 10.11 6.60 -8.22
CA LYS A 70 11.36 7.33 -8.50
C LYS A 70 12.09 7.77 -7.23
N GLN A 71 11.36 8.19 -6.19
CA GLN A 71 11.98 8.61 -4.91
C GLN A 71 12.55 7.42 -4.14
N ILE A 72 11.92 6.25 -4.21
CA ILE A 72 12.40 5.03 -3.55
C ILE A 72 13.62 4.46 -4.29
N GLU A 73 13.60 4.42 -5.62
CA GLU A 73 14.67 3.83 -6.44
C GLU A 73 15.92 4.72 -6.55
N LYS A 74 15.78 6.02 -6.30
CA LYS A 74 16.93 6.95 -6.19
C LYS A 74 17.70 6.80 -4.88
N ARG A 75 17.18 6.03 -3.94
CA ARG A 75 17.69 5.89 -2.57
C ARG A 75 18.50 4.61 -2.43
#